data_AF-A0A1F6SBR6-F1
#
_entry.id   AF-A0A1F6SBR6-F1
#
_cell.length_a   1.000
_cell.length_b   1.000
_cell.length_c   1.000
_cell.angle_alpha   90.00
_cell.angle_beta   90.00
_cell.angle_gamma   90.00
#
_symmetry.space_group_name_H-M   'P 1'
#
loop_
_entity.id
_entity.type
_entity.pdbx_description
1 polymer ?
#
loop_
_entity_poly.entity_id
_entity_poly.type
_entity_poly.pdbx_seq_one_letter_code
_entity_poly.pdbx_strand_id
1 'polypeptide(L)'
;MGISYKKYITVSTLTIFLVLGIFAFLYDRSVKQNILLQNELRDFIVLPISFHNKLYTVEKGAVKFEGEAVSVFVSERVLRVAYASALNRFDPIFGIEGTDADMLEKSVADLDASVKRTASLYGKDDEMLIREDLHPIAFLKQLSETEKARQALLFAASSQNAAGYYKNLDNLIRLNMSYAKRLAAAYRGYYTDRLNVKYNFFDGYGTTNTYGLALEGAVSEMNKRTAELKKREACLSHYSFTCPSLKGALGKLSAAGERSDVRYEPLTANVADNISLMRAYLQSFSALDASFARENNPLIALDRSDCFTGAKTIYYQSWLKSDSRNNGFFTIHFVNDLYFTDVSKLSNEHKVFLRETGLDYLYQPATNLYICQSMESDFSRAIAMDTLYHLLSEGSVMADDRLKKLAPDMYDLENKITTGDTLYESEFDSYIGGLQSLLTEYGETGLSEIIGPEKVVYIEKLLSIARQKMPRFDEIIRFAISNNAIIAAFIKNGIGVPVRFLLISRGYPSLLLLSYNKSAYENPLRLTREMPFDLTYFRLVSANQFLKEKYGEQRILEMMQRGEKFLREQKN
;
A
#
# COMPACT_ATOMS: atom_id res chain seq x y z
N MET A 1 31.13 73.26 -19.39
CA MET A 1 30.32 72.11 -18.91
C MET A 1 29.93 71.26 -20.11
N GLY A 2 30.73 70.26 -20.48
CA GLY A 2 30.39 69.30 -21.54
C GLY A 2 30.03 67.97 -20.89
N ILE A 3 28.73 67.76 -20.62
CA ILE A 3 28.27 66.52 -20.00
C ILE A 3 28.19 65.42 -21.08
N SER A 4 29.01 64.42 -20.85
CA SER A 4 29.20 63.12 -21.51
C SER A 4 27.96 62.48 -22.17
N TYR A 5 27.61 62.88 -23.40
CA TYR A 5 26.70 62.11 -24.28
C TYR A 5 27.30 60.75 -24.70
N LYS A 6 28.63 60.64 -24.76
CA LYS A 6 29.32 59.37 -25.06
C LYS A 6 29.09 58.30 -23.99
N LYS A 7 29.07 58.63 -22.68
CA LYS A 7 28.83 57.61 -21.62
C LYS A 7 27.45 56.98 -21.71
N TYR A 8 26.39 57.74 -22.05
CA TYR A 8 25.03 57.21 -22.12
C TYR A 8 24.81 56.26 -23.30
N ILE A 9 25.45 56.51 -24.45
CA ILE A 9 25.38 55.62 -25.60
C ILE A 9 26.11 54.31 -25.32
N THR A 10 27.31 54.35 -24.69
CA THR A 10 28.08 53.13 -24.38
C THR A 10 27.42 52.27 -23.30
N VAL A 11 26.76 52.88 -22.30
CA VAL A 11 26.00 52.12 -21.28
C VAL A 11 24.77 51.47 -21.92
N SER A 12 24.04 52.20 -22.77
CA SER A 12 22.84 51.67 -23.44
C SER A 12 23.16 50.53 -24.41
N THR A 13 24.25 50.63 -25.18
CA THR A 13 24.67 49.53 -26.07
C THR A 13 25.19 48.33 -25.29
N LEU A 14 25.95 48.51 -24.21
CA LEU A 14 26.41 47.41 -23.35
C LEU A 14 25.22 46.68 -22.70
N THR A 15 24.19 47.41 -22.24
CA THR A 15 22.96 46.81 -21.71
C THR A 15 22.21 46.04 -22.79
N ILE A 16 22.10 46.57 -24.01
CA ILE A 16 21.47 45.86 -25.13
C ILE A 16 22.23 44.58 -25.49
N PHE A 17 23.56 44.63 -25.61
CA PHE A 17 24.38 43.43 -25.87
C PHE A 17 24.28 42.40 -24.74
N LEU A 18 24.23 42.84 -23.48
CA LEU A 18 24.04 41.96 -22.33
C LEU A 18 22.67 41.28 -22.37
N VAL A 19 21.60 42.04 -22.65
CA VAL A 19 20.22 41.52 -22.74
C VAL A 19 20.10 40.56 -23.93
N LEU A 20 20.66 40.90 -25.09
CA LEU A 20 20.68 40.02 -26.27
C LEU A 20 21.50 38.75 -26.01
N GLY A 21 22.64 38.86 -25.32
CA GLY A 21 23.46 37.73 -24.93
C GLY A 21 22.74 36.78 -23.96
N ILE A 22 22.06 37.33 -22.94
CA ILE A 22 21.23 36.56 -22.01
C ILE A 22 20.07 35.90 -22.75
N PHE A 23 19.38 36.63 -23.63
CA PHE A 23 18.27 36.09 -24.41
C PHE A 23 18.72 34.96 -25.34
N ALA A 24 19.83 35.14 -26.07
CA ALA A 24 20.40 34.11 -26.93
C ALA A 24 20.80 32.86 -26.13
N PHE A 25 21.42 33.04 -24.95
CA PHE A 25 21.79 31.94 -24.06
C PHE A 25 20.54 31.19 -23.54
N LEU A 26 19.52 31.91 -23.10
CA LEU A 26 18.27 31.30 -22.64
C LEU A 26 17.53 30.57 -23.77
N TYR A 27 17.52 31.15 -24.98
CA TYR A 27 16.93 30.53 -26.15
C TYR A 27 17.65 29.24 -26.54
N ASP A 28 18.98 29.25 -26.68
CA ASP A 28 19.77 28.05 -26.98
C ASP A 28 19.57 26.95 -25.93
N ARG A 29 19.55 27.33 -24.64
CA ARG A 29 19.26 26.42 -23.54
C ARG A 29 17.85 25.82 -23.62
N SER A 30 16.85 26.62 -23.97
CA SER A 30 15.46 26.16 -24.14
C SER A 30 15.32 25.22 -25.33
N VAL A 31 15.97 25.52 -26.46
CA VAL A 31 15.99 24.66 -27.65
C VAL A 31 16.61 23.30 -27.33
N LYS A 32 17.77 23.27 -26.68
CA LYS A 32 18.44 22.00 -26.29
C LYS A 32 17.57 21.14 -25.39
N GLN A 33 16.95 21.74 -24.37
CA GLN A 33 16.04 21.02 -23.48
C GLN A 33 14.79 20.54 -24.18
N ASN A 34 14.22 21.38 -25.06
CA ASN A 34 13.05 21.02 -25.84
C ASN A 34 13.33 19.77 -26.68
N ILE A 35 14.42 19.74 -27.44
CA ILE A 35 14.82 18.57 -28.25
C ILE A 35 15.00 17.32 -27.39
N LEU A 36 15.68 17.44 -26.24
CA LEU A 36 15.87 16.31 -25.32
C LEU A 36 14.54 15.77 -24.80
N LEU A 37 13.62 16.64 -24.38
CA LEU A 37 12.31 16.25 -23.89
C LEU A 37 11.41 15.69 -25.00
N GLN A 38 11.44 16.27 -26.20
CA GLN A 38 10.72 15.76 -27.37
C GLN A 38 11.13 14.31 -27.65
N ASN A 39 12.43 14.04 -27.63
CA ASN A 39 12.96 12.68 -27.82
C ASN A 39 12.56 11.74 -26.67
N GLU A 40 12.64 12.21 -25.43
CA GLU A 40 12.27 11.41 -24.25
C GLU A 40 10.78 11.03 -24.26
N LEU A 41 9.90 11.92 -24.70
CA LEU A 41 8.44 11.74 -24.68
C LEU A 41 7.88 11.19 -26.00
N ARG A 42 8.71 10.98 -27.03
CA ARG A 42 8.26 10.62 -28.38
C ARG A 42 7.45 9.34 -28.40
N ASP A 43 7.85 8.37 -27.59
CA ASP A 43 7.36 6.99 -27.64
C ASP A 43 6.44 6.67 -26.43
N PHE A 44 5.93 7.70 -25.74
CA PHE A 44 5.11 7.58 -24.53
C PHE A 44 3.76 8.30 -24.69
N ILE A 45 2.73 7.78 -24.02
CA ILE A 45 1.43 8.43 -23.94
C ILE A 45 1.52 9.61 -22.96
N VAL A 46 1.05 10.77 -23.40
CA VAL A 46 1.01 11.98 -22.58
C VAL A 46 -0.43 12.46 -22.46
N LEU A 47 -0.93 12.49 -21.23
CA LEU A 47 -2.23 13.08 -20.93
C LEU A 47 -2.20 14.60 -21.12
N PRO A 48 -3.34 15.25 -21.40
CA PRO A 48 -3.38 16.70 -21.63
C PRO A 48 -2.77 17.52 -20.49
N ILE A 49 -2.03 18.58 -20.85
CA ILE A 49 -1.29 19.42 -19.90
C ILE A 49 -1.92 20.81 -19.83
N SER A 50 -2.24 21.28 -18.63
CA SER A 50 -2.70 22.64 -18.37
C SER A 50 -1.52 23.60 -18.14
N PHE A 51 -1.48 24.69 -18.91
CA PHE A 51 -0.49 25.76 -18.77
C PHE A 51 -1.14 27.12 -19.08
N HIS A 52 -1.04 28.08 -18.16
CA HIS A 52 -1.72 29.39 -18.26
C HIS A 52 -3.23 29.29 -18.64
N ASN A 53 -3.97 28.40 -17.97
CA ASN A 53 -5.41 28.15 -18.21
C ASN A 53 -5.76 27.67 -19.63
N LYS A 54 -4.77 27.16 -20.38
CA LYS A 54 -4.94 26.52 -21.68
C LYS A 54 -4.56 25.05 -21.58
N LEU A 55 -5.29 24.21 -22.31
CA LEU A 55 -5.02 22.79 -22.40
C LEU A 55 -4.18 22.51 -23.65
N TYR A 56 -3.02 21.89 -23.46
CA TYR A 56 -2.09 21.52 -24.51
C TYR A 56 -2.09 20.00 -24.68
N THR A 57 -1.97 19.54 -25.92
CA THR A 57 -1.74 18.13 -26.23
C THR A 57 -0.27 17.92 -26.56
N VAL A 58 0.24 16.73 -26.25
CA VAL A 58 1.61 16.32 -26.61
C VAL A 58 1.51 15.05 -27.42
N GLU A 59 1.91 15.11 -28.67
CA GLU A 59 1.82 13.99 -29.63
C GLU A 59 3.21 13.72 -30.19
N LYS A 60 3.74 12.52 -29.95
CA LYS A 60 5.08 12.12 -30.41
C LYS A 60 6.16 13.16 -30.03
N GLY A 61 6.06 13.68 -28.80
CA GLY A 61 6.93 14.72 -28.25
C GLY A 61 6.61 16.15 -28.72
N ALA A 62 5.77 16.37 -29.73
CA ALA A 62 5.41 17.71 -30.19
C ALA A 62 4.24 18.29 -29.38
N VAL A 63 4.38 19.54 -28.94
CA VAL A 63 3.34 20.25 -28.18
C VAL A 63 2.44 21.04 -29.12
N LYS A 64 1.12 20.86 -28.98
CA LYS A 64 0.12 21.57 -29.76
C LYS A 64 -0.90 22.31 -28.87
N PHE A 65 -1.41 23.42 -29.37
CA PHE A 65 -2.57 24.13 -28.83
C PHE A 65 -3.56 24.33 -29.97
N GLU A 66 -4.80 23.85 -29.81
CA GLU A 66 -5.83 23.90 -30.87
C GLU A 66 -5.35 23.33 -32.22
N GLY A 67 -4.46 22.32 -32.18
CA GLY A 67 -3.89 21.68 -33.36
C GLY A 67 -2.62 22.34 -33.92
N GLU A 68 -2.26 23.54 -33.46
CA GLU A 68 -1.11 24.30 -33.95
C GLU A 68 0.13 24.14 -33.08
N ALA A 69 1.31 24.19 -33.71
CA ALA A 69 2.59 24.14 -33.01
C ALA A 69 2.82 25.42 -32.19
N VAL A 70 3.40 25.26 -31.00
CA VAL A 70 3.63 26.36 -30.06
C VAL A 70 5.10 26.79 -30.05
N SER A 71 5.38 27.97 -29.48
CA SER A 71 6.77 28.46 -29.37
C SER A 71 7.64 27.51 -28.51
N VAL A 72 8.94 27.47 -28.79
CA VAL A 72 9.90 26.59 -28.09
C VAL A 72 9.86 26.79 -26.57
N PHE A 73 9.70 28.03 -26.09
CA PHE A 73 9.62 28.34 -24.66
C PHE A 73 8.36 27.76 -23.99
N VAL A 74 7.21 27.80 -24.68
CA VAL A 74 5.96 27.20 -24.17
C VAL A 74 6.07 25.68 -24.23
N SER A 75 6.51 25.16 -25.37
CA SER A 75 6.68 23.73 -25.60
C SER A 75 7.60 23.12 -24.55
N GLU A 76 8.76 23.72 -24.27
CA GLU A 76 9.71 23.22 -23.27
C GLU A 76 9.06 23.09 -21.88
N ARG A 77 8.32 24.11 -21.44
CA ARG A 77 7.67 24.11 -20.11
C ARG A 77 6.57 23.07 -20.01
N VAL A 78 5.75 22.94 -21.05
CA VAL A 78 4.71 21.91 -21.14
C VAL A 78 5.34 20.52 -21.12
N LEU A 79 6.41 20.29 -21.88
CA LEU A 79 7.10 19.00 -21.94
C LEU A 79 7.74 18.61 -20.60
N ARG A 80 8.27 19.55 -19.81
CA ARG A 80 8.79 19.21 -18.47
C ARG A 80 7.70 18.71 -17.52
N VAL A 81 6.49 19.28 -17.61
CA VAL A 81 5.34 18.82 -16.82
C VAL A 81 4.86 17.46 -17.33
N ALA A 82 4.79 17.27 -18.65
CA ALA A 82 4.47 15.97 -19.26
C ALA A 82 5.44 14.87 -18.81
N TYR A 83 6.75 15.16 -18.84
CA TYR A 83 7.78 14.26 -18.34
C TYR A 83 7.59 13.92 -16.85
N ALA A 84 7.34 14.92 -16.00
CA ALA A 84 7.10 14.68 -14.57
C ALA A 84 5.84 13.84 -14.32
N SER A 85 4.77 14.06 -15.10
CA SER A 85 3.54 13.27 -15.04
C SER A 85 3.80 11.81 -15.45
N ALA A 86 4.40 11.57 -16.62
CA ALA A 86 4.75 10.23 -17.10
C ALA A 86 5.69 9.49 -16.12
N LEU A 87 6.72 10.17 -15.60
CA LEU A 87 7.65 9.56 -14.65
C LEU A 87 6.96 9.07 -13.37
N ASN A 88 5.99 9.82 -12.84
CA ASN A 88 5.25 9.45 -11.64
C ASN A 88 4.08 8.50 -11.91
N ARG A 89 3.70 8.31 -13.18
CA ARG A 89 2.80 7.23 -13.61
C ARG A 89 3.52 5.89 -13.57
N PHE A 90 4.74 5.81 -14.10
CA PHE A 90 5.49 4.55 -14.19
C PHE A 90 6.25 4.17 -12.91
N ASP A 91 6.84 5.15 -12.25
CA ASP A 91 7.75 4.91 -11.13
C ASP A 91 7.58 5.97 -10.04
N PRO A 92 6.42 6.06 -9.37
CA PRO A 92 6.26 6.98 -8.25
C PRO A 92 7.20 6.57 -7.09
N ILE A 93 7.72 7.56 -6.35
CA ILE A 93 8.51 7.32 -5.12
C ILE A 93 7.60 6.78 -4.00
N PHE A 94 6.39 7.33 -3.90
CA PHE A 94 5.29 6.79 -3.11
C PHE A 94 4.06 6.78 -4.01
N GLY A 95 3.38 5.64 -4.09
CA GLY A 95 2.11 5.50 -4.78
C GLY A 95 1.27 4.45 -4.08
N ILE A 96 -0.02 4.73 -3.91
CA ILE A 96 -1.00 3.80 -3.34
C ILE A 96 -2.15 3.63 -4.34
N GLU A 97 -1.78 3.32 -5.59
CA GLU A 97 -2.72 3.17 -6.71
C GLU A 97 -3.88 2.25 -6.32
N GLY A 98 -5.11 2.66 -6.61
CA GLY A 98 -6.33 1.96 -6.18
C GLY A 98 -6.80 2.30 -4.76
N THR A 99 -6.18 3.22 -4.04
CA THR A 99 -6.70 3.78 -2.77
C THR A 99 -7.50 5.06 -3.02
N ASP A 100 -8.64 5.19 -2.36
CA ASP A 100 -9.39 6.46 -2.29
C ASP A 100 -8.72 7.38 -1.26
N ALA A 101 -8.11 8.47 -1.75
CA ALA A 101 -7.35 9.39 -0.90
C ALA A 101 -8.25 10.26 0.01
N ASP A 102 -9.50 10.53 -0.37
CA ASP A 102 -10.46 11.24 0.49
C ASP A 102 -10.95 10.35 1.63
N MET A 103 -11.18 9.07 1.33
CA MET A 103 -11.52 8.07 2.34
C MET A 103 -10.34 7.75 3.25
N LEU A 104 -9.11 7.76 2.71
CA LEU A 104 -7.90 7.61 3.50
C LEU A 104 -7.78 8.71 4.56
N GLU A 105 -7.98 9.97 4.16
CA GLU A 105 -7.95 11.11 5.09
C GLU A 105 -8.95 10.93 6.24
N LYS A 106 -10.18 10.50 5.93
CA LYS A 106 -11.22 10.22 6.94
C LYS A 106 -10.81 9.06 7.86
N SER A 107 -10.32 7.95 7.31
CA SER A 107 -9.86 6.79 8.09
C SER A 107 -8.70 7.17 9.03
N VAL A 108 -7.78 8.04 8.60
CA VAL A 108 -6.69 8.52 9.43
C VAL A 108 -7.17 9.45 10.55
N ALA A 109 -8.19 10.29 10.29
CA ALA A 109 -8.81 11.11 11.32
C ALA A 109 -9.50 10.24 12.39
N ASP A 110 -10.22 9.19 11.96
CA ASP A 110 -10.83 8.21 12.86
C ASP A 110 -9.77 7.46 13.69
N LEU A 111 -8.62 7.11 13.08
CA LEU A 111 -7.48 6.50 13.77
C LEU A 111 -6.87 7.43 14.82
N ASP A 112 -6.62 8.69 14.48
CA ASP A 112 -6.11 9.71 15.41
C ASP A 112 -7.04 9.89 16.62
N ALA A 113 -8.36 9.96 16.39
CA ALA A 113 -9.34 10.01 17.46
C ALA A 113 -9.32 8.73 18.34
N SER A 114 -9.14 7.56 17.73
CA SER A 114 -9.01 6.29 18.45
C SER A 114 -7.76 6.24 19.32
N VAL A 115 -6.61 6.66 18.79
CA VAL A 115 -5.34 6.77 19.54
C VAL A 115 -5.49 7.70 20.74
N LYS A 116 -6.11 8.88 20.56
CA LYS A 116 -6.35 9.84 21.66
C LYS A 116 -7.20 9.25 22.77
N ARG A 117 -8.25 8.50 22.43
CA ARG A 117 -9.08 7.78 23.41
C ARG A 117 -8.26 6.73 24.16
N THR A 118 -7.52 5.88 23.45
CA THR A 118 -6.66 4.87 24.09
C THR A 118 -5.61 5.51 24.99
N ALA A 119 -4.94 6.57 24.55
CA ALA A 119 -3.90 7.25 25.30
C ALA A 119 -4.43 7.84 26.63
N SER A 120 -5.65 8.38 26.63
CA SER A 120 -6.28 8.97 27.84
C SER A 120 -6.52 7.97 28.99
N LEU A 121 -6.37 6.67 28.71
CA LEU A 121 -6.51 5.61 29.71
C LEU A 121 -5.19 5.32 30.45
N TYR A 122 -4.10 6.00 30.08
CA TYR A 122 -2.76 5.80 30.63
C TYR A 122 -2.27 7.02 31.43
N GLY A 123 -1.24 6.82 32.25
CA GLY A 123 -0.56 7.92 32.94
C GLY A 123 0.20 8.82 31.95
N LYS A 124 0.54 10.05 32.38
CA LYS A 124 1.07 11.14 31.53
C LYS A 124 2.23 10.73 30.60
N ASP A 125 3.21 9.99 31.11
CA ASP A 125 4.39 9.60 30.32
C ASP A 125 4.03 8.57 29.23
N ASP A 126 3.22 7.57 29.59
CA ASP A 126 2.72 6.54 28.68
C ASP A 126 1.69 7.09 27.68
N GLU A 127 0.88 8.06 28.09
CA GLU A 127 -0.07 8.77 27.22
C GLU A 127 0.66 9.44 26.04
N MET A 128 1.78 10.13 26.32
CA MET A 128 2.57 10.79 25.29
C MET A 128 3.14 9.77 24.28
N LEU A 129 3.66 8.65 24.78
CA LEU A 129 4.23 7.59 23.93
C LEU A 129 3.16 6.93 23.05
N ILE A 130 1.95 6.71 23.57
CA ILE A 130 0.84 6.23 22.74
C ILE A 130 0.46 7.26 21.67
N ARG A 131 0.34 8.54 22.04
CA ARG A 131 -0.05 9.60 21.09
C ARG A 131 0.96 9.79 19.96
N GLU A 132 2.25 9.64 20.26
CA GLU A 132 3.32 9.95 19.32
C GLU A 132 3.84 8.75 18.51
N ASP A 133 3.83 7.55 19.11
CA ASP A 133 4.55 6.39 18.57
C ASP A 133 3.67 5.19 18.23
N LEU A 134 2.43 5.09 18.76
CA LEU A 134 1.58 3.92 18.48
C LEU A 134 1.30 3.76 16.98
N HIS A 135 1.01 4.86 16.28
CA HIS A 135 0.80 4.86 14.83
C HIS A 135 1.39 6.12 14.17
N PRO A 136 1.82 6.04 12.89
CA PRO A 136 2.44 7.15 12.17
C PRO A 136 1.42 8.18 11.64
N ILE A 137 0.55 8.74 12.51
CA ILE A 137 -0.60 9.58 12.12
C ILE A 137 -0.21 10.73 11.18
N ALA A 138 0.85 11.47 11.48
CA ALA A 138 1.28 12.61 10.65
C ALA A 138 1.71 12.17 9.25
N PHE A 139 2.46 11.06 9.15
CA PHE A 139 2.83 10.47 7.87
C PHE A 139 1.60 10.01 7.09
N LEU A 140 0.65 9.34 7.74
CA LEU A 140 -0.57 8.85 7.09
C LEU A 140 -1.48 9.99 6.58
N LYS A 141 -1.59 11.11 7.33
CA LYS A 141 -2.28 12.32 6.86
C LYS A 141 -1.61 12.85 5.60
N GLN A 142 -0.28 13.04 5.64
CA GLN A 142 0.46 13.52 4.48
C GLN A 142 0.41 12.55 3.29
N LEU A 143 0.30 11.25 3.53
CA LEU A 143 0.18 10.24 2.47
C LEU A 143 -1.08 10.47 1.63
N SER A 144 -2.21 10.77 2.27
CA SER A 144 -3.46 11.09 1.58
C SER A 144 -3.34 12.35 0.72
N GLU A 145 -2.75 13.42 1.24
CA GLU A 145 -2.52 14.67 0.50
C GLU A 145 -1.56 14.49 -0.67
N THR A 146 -0.52 13.68 -0.48
CA THR A 146 0.47 13.35 -1.53
C THR A 146 -0.17 12.53 -2.64
N GLU A 147 -1.04 11.57 -2.32
CA GLU A 147 -1.75 10.78 -3.31
C GLU A 147 -2.75 11.64 -4.11
N LYS A 148 -3.51 12.53 -3.46
CA LYS A 148 -4.37 13.52 -4.16
C LYS A 148 -3.56 14.39 -5.11
N ALA A 149 -2.39 14.88 -4.65
CA ALA A 149 -1.50 15.69 -5.48
C ALA A 149 -0.90 14.87 -6.64
N ARG A 150 -0.61 13.58 -6.44
CA ARG A 150 -0.17 12.67 -7.50
C ARG A 150 -1.26 12.51 -8.55
N GLN A 151 -2.50 12.21 -8.14
CA GLN A 151 -3.64 12.08 -9.05
C GLN A 151 -3.89 13.37 -9.84
N ALA A 152 -3.79 14.54 -9.20
CA ALA A 152 -3.86 15.83 -9.88
C ALA A 152 -2.71 16.05 -10.88
N LEU A 153 -1.50 15.59 -10.58
CA LEU A 153 -0.37 15.61 -11.51
C LEU A 153 -0.58 14.67 -12.71
N LEU A 154 -1.26 13.54 -12.52
CA LEU A 154 -1.52 12.58 -13.59
C LEU A 154 -2.65 13.05 -14.51
N PHE A 155 -3.82 13.41 -13.96
CA PHE A 155 -5.05 13.65 -14.75
C PHE A 155 -5.35 15.12 -15.03
N ALA A 156 -4.74 16.04 -14.28
CA ALA A 156 -4.90 17.49 -14.45
C ALA A 156 -3.52 18.17 -14.45
N ALA A 157 -2.56 17.60 -15.18
CA ALA A 157 -1.15 17.95 -15.09
C ALA A 157 -0.91 19.46 -15.33
N SER A 158 -0.21 20.12 -14.43
CA SER A 158 0.20 21.53 -14.56
C SER A 158 1.50 21.76 -13.81
N SER A 159 2.19 22.88 -14.07
CA SER A 159 3.40 23.24 -13.31
C SER A 159 3.12 23.40 -11.82
N GLN A 160 1.94 23.89 -11.44
CA GLN A 160 1.52 24.02 -10.05
C GLN A 160 1.29 22.65 -9.41
N ASN A 161 0.62 21.73 -10.11
CA ASN A 161 0.36 20.38 -9.60
C ASN A 161 1.67 19.58 -9.47
N ALA A 162 2.60 19.72 -10.42
CA ALA A 162 3.92 19.08 -10.34
C ALA A 162 4.73 19.59 -9.14
N ALA A 163 4.80 20.91 -8.95
CA ALA A 163 5.50 21.50 -7.80
C ALA A 163 4.83 21.16 -6.46
N GLY A 164 3.49 21.18 -6.41
CA GLY A 164 2.72 20.81 -5.23
C GLY A 164 2.92 19.35 -4.82
N TYR A 165 2.90 18.43 -5.79
CA TYR A 165 3.16 17.02 -5.55
C TYR A 165 4.57 16.78 -4.98
N TYR A 166 5.62 17.34 -5.59
CA TYR A 166 6.98 17.13 -5.09
C TYR A 166 7.20 17.72 -3.68
N LYS A 167 6.60 18.88 -3.39
CA LYS A 167 6.60 19.46 -2.03
C LYS A 167 5.92 18.54 -1.01
N ASN A 168 4.75 17.98 -1.35
CA ASN A 168 4.03 17.05 -0.48
C ASN A 168 4.84 15.76 -0.26
N LEU A 169 5.51 15.28 -1.32
CA LEU A 169 6.36 14.11 -1.27
C LEU A 169 7.62 14.31 -0.40
N ASP A 170 8.26 15.48 -0.43
CA ASP A 170 9.37 15.81 0.49
C ASP A 170 8.89 15.76 1.95
N ASN A 171 7.74 16.37 2.23
CA ASN A 171 7.17 16.35 3.57
C ASN A 171 6.80 14.92 4.01
N LEU A 172 6.25 14.11 3.11
CA LEU A 172 5.91 12.72 3.36
C LEU A 172 7.14 11.91 3.78
N ILE A 173 8.24 12.01 3.02
CA ILE A 173 9.50 11.30 3.30
C ILE A 173 10.06 11.76 4.66
N ARG A 174 10.05 13.06 4.95
CA ARG A 174 10.50 13.60 6.23
C ARG A 174 9.69 13.08 7.41
N LEU A 175 8.36 13.01 7.27
CA LEU A 175 7.47 12.50 8.32
C LEU A 175 7.66 11.00 8.54
N ASN A 176 7.87 10.22 7.46
CA ASN A 176 8.23 8.80 7.56
C ASN A 176 9.54 8.62 8.35
N MET A 177 10.61 9.32 7.96
CA MET A 177 11.90 9.27 8.66
C MET A 177 11.80 9.69 10.11
N SER A 178 11.03 10.75 10.39
CA SER A 178 10.85 11.28 11.74
C SER A 178 10.16 10.27 12.64
N TYR A 179 9.09 9.64 12.15
CA TYR A 179 8.40 8.57 12.89
C TYR A 179 9.30 7.36 13.11
N ALA A 180 9.97 6.86 12.06
CA ALA A 180 10.85 5.69 12.18
C ALA A 180 11.98 5.92 13.20
N LYS A 181 12.59 7.12 13.22
CA LYS A 181 13.60 7.50 14.22
C LYS A 181 13.04 7.54 15.64
N ARG A 182 11.85 8.15 15.83
CA ARG A 182 11.21 8.23 17.15
C ARG A 182 10.84 6.86 17.67
N LEU A 183 10.18 6.03 16.87
CA LEU A 183 9.80 4.69 17.26
C LEU A 183 11.04 3.81 17.55
N ALA A 184 12.12 3.94 16.78
CA ALA A 184 13.38 3.26 17.08
C ALA A 184 13.98 3.72 18.42
N ALA A 185 13.91 5.02 18.72
CA ALA A 185 14.33 5.55 20.00
C ALA A 185 13.43 5.07 21.15
N ALA A 186 12.11 5.00 20.97
CA ALA A 186 11.19 4.44 21.95
C ALA A 186 11.56 2.98 22.26
N TYR A 187 11.81 2.15 21.25
CA TYR A 187 12.26 0.77 21.44
C TYR A 187 13.62 0.64 22.14
N ARG A 188 14.48 1.66 22.10
CA ARG A 188 15.76 1.66 22.83
C ARG A 188 15.63 2.21 24.25
N GLY A 189 14.92 3.33 24.39
CA GLY A 189 14.76 4.09 25.63
C GLY A 189 13.97 3.36 26.70
N TYR A 190 12.99 2.56 26.32
CA TYR A 190 12.26 1.70 27.27
C TYR A 190 13.10 0.56 27.87
N TYR A 191 14.33 0.32 27.38
CA TYR A 191 15.07 -0.92 27.66
C TYR A 191 16.55 -0.70 28.02
N THR A 192 16.89 0.43 28.65
CA THR A 192 18.26 0.69 29.12
C THR A 192 18.84 -0.46 29.98
N ASP A 193 17.98 -1.25 30.64
CA ASP A 193 18.41 -2.37 31.47
C ASP A 193 18.23 -3.76 30.81
N ARG A 194 17.57 -3.88 29.63
CA ARG A 194 17.25 -5.18 28.98
C ARG A 194 17.12 -5.09 27.45
N LEU A 195 18.20 -4.76 26.75
CA LEU A 195 18.27 -4.65 25.27
C LEU A 195 17.87 -5.91 24.45
N ASN A 196 17.44 -7.01 25.08
CA ASN A 196 17.19 -8.30 24.43
C ASN A 196 15.90 -9.00 24.92
N VAL A 197 14.86 -8.28 25.35
CA VAL A 197 13.57 -8.92 25.62
C VAL A 197 13.05 -9.56 24.33
N LYS A 198 12.82 -10.88 24.39
CA LYS A 198 12.33 -11.69 23.27
C LYS A 198 10.80 -11.67 23.24
N TYR A 199 10.25 -11.32 22.09
CA TYR A 199 8.81 -11.38 21.80
C TYR A 199 8.60 -12.46 20.75
N ASN A 200 7.85 -13.51 21.08
CA ASN A 200 7.59 -14.60 20.14
C ASN A 200 6.33 -14.30 19.32
N PHE A 201 6.40 -14.65 18.05
CA PHE A 201 5.34 -14.61 17.03
C PHE A 201 5.30 -15.95 16.27
N PHE A 202 4.27 -16.19 15.47
CA PHE A 202 4.20 -17.36 14.60
C PHE A 202 5.34 -17.43 13.60
N ASP A 203 5.70 -16.28 13.04
CA ASP A 203 6.80 -16.10 12.08
C ASP A 203 8.17 -15.97 12.76
N GLY A 204 8.25 -16.19 14.07
CA GLY A 204 9.51 -16.28 14.81
C GLY A 204 9.58 -15.37 16.02
N TYR A 205 10.61 -14.53 16.12
CA TYR A 205 10.76 -13.62 17.27
C TYR A 205 11.33 -12.27 16.95
N GLY A 206 10.82 -11.24 17.63
CA GLY A 206 11.38 -9.90 17.65
C GLY A 206 12.18 -9.65 18.94
N THR A 207 13.14 -8.73 18.87
CA THR A 207 13.76 -8.09 20.03
C THR A 207 13.78 -6.60 19.80
N THR A 208 13.85 -5.81 20.86
CA THR A 208 13.91 -4.34 20.77
C THR A 208 15.04 -3.86 19.86
N ASN A 209 16.18 -4.56 19.86
CA ASN A 209 17.26 -4.33 18.92
C ASN A 209 16.88 -4.65 17.47
N THR A 210 16.22 -5.79 17.20
CA THR A 210 15.73 -6.12 15.86
C THR A 210 14.74 -5.07 15.34
N TYR A 211 13.79 -4.62 16.18
CA TYR A 211 12.85 -3.54 15.81
C TYR A 211 13.58 -2.23 15.51
N GLY A 212 14.52 -1.83 16.37
CA GLY A 212 15.32 -0.61 16.17
C GLY A 212 16.13 -0.64 14.88
N LEU A 213 16.81 -1.76 14.60
CA LEU A 213 17.59 -1.94 13.36
C LEU A 213 16.71 -1.92 12.11
N ALA A 214 15.53 -2.54 12.15
CA ALA A 214 14.59 -2.53 11.03
C ALA A 214 14.13 -1.09 10.69
N LEU A 215 13.84 -0.28 11.72
CA LEU A 215 13.45 1.12 11.54
C LEU A 215 14.61 2.01 11.08
N GLU A 216 15.85 1.73 11.48
CA GLU A 216 17.03 2.39 10.91
C GLU A 216 17.22 2.05 9.43
N GLY A 217 16.95 0.80 9.05
CA GLY A 217 16.86 0.40 7.64
C GLY A 217 15.83 1.23 6.87
N ALA A 218 14.65 1.47 7.48
CA ALA A 218 13.62 2.32 6.89
C ALA A 218 14.10 3.77 6.68
N VAL A 219 14.80 4.34 7.65
CA VAL A 219 15.40 5.68 7.54
C VAL A 219 16.45 5.74 6.43
N SER A 220 17.28 4.71 6.30
CA SER A 220 18.28 4.61 5.24
C SER A 220 17.63 4.60 3.85
N GLU A 221 16.55 3.84 3.68
CA GLU A 221 15.80 3.79 2.43
C GLU A 221 15.18 5.16 2.10
N MET A 222 14.59 5.85 3.09
CA MET A 222 14.04 7.19 2.89
C MET A 222 15.10 8.26 2.54
N ASN A 223 16.34 8.11 3.00
CA ASN A 223 17.44 8.96 2.54
C ASN A 223 17.71 8.78 1.03
N LYS A 224 17.65 7.52 0.53
CA LYS A 224 17.75 7.26 -0.92
C LYS A 224 16.59 7.92 -1.67
N ARG A 225 15.37 7.81 -1.15
CA ARG A 225 14.18 8.46 -1.74
C ARG A 225 14.28 9.98 -1.73
N THR A 226 14.88 10.58 -0.71
CA THR A 226 15.15 12.02 -0.67
C THR A 226 16.12 12.44 -1.79
N ALA A 227 17.19 11.68 -2.03
CA ALA A 227 18.12 11.96 -3.11
C ALA A 227 17.45 11.80 -4.48
N GLU A 228 16.62 10.79 -4.64
CA GLU A 228 15.82 10.56 -5.84
C GLU A 228 14.83 11.71 -6.09
N LEU A 229 14.12 12.18 -5.06
CA LEU A 229 13.19 13.31 -5.15
C LEU A 229 13.90 14.59 -5.61
N LYS A 230 15.01 14.97 -4.96
CA LYS A 230 15.77 16.17 -5.33
C LYS A 230 16.22 16.14 -6.78
N LYS A 231 16.60 14.96 -7.28
CA LYS A 231 16.96 14.76 -8.68
C LYS A 231 15.75 15.01 -9.60
N ARG A 232 14.56 14.48 -9.26
CA ARG A 232 13.32 14.68 -10.03
C ARG A 232 12.85 16.14 -10.00
N GLU A 233 12.93 16.81 -8.85
CA GLU A 233 12.61 18.24 -8.71
C GLU A 233 13.53 19.12 -9.57
N ALA A 234 14.83 18.81 -9.58
CA ALA A 234 15.78 19.52 -10.44
C ALA A 234 15.40 19.38 -11.92
N CYS A 235 14.93 18.20 -12.35
CA CYS A 235 14.50 17.95 -13.73
C CYS A 235 13.24 18.73 -14.15
N LEU A 236 12.35 19.07 -13.20
CA LEU A 236 11.21 19.95 -13.47
C LEU A 236 11.67 21.38 -13.82
N SER A 237 12.77 21.83 -13.20
CA SER A 237 13.36 23.16 -13.44
C SER A 237 14.33 23.18 -14.61
N HIS A 238 15.07 22.09 -14.81
CA HIS A 238 16.06 21.95 -15.87
C HIS A 238 16.24 20.49 -16.27
N TYR A 239 15.73 20.14 -17.46
CA TYR A 239 15.90 18.79 -17.99
C TYR A 239 17.32 18.60 -18.55
N SER A 240 17.93 17.45 -18.28
CA SER A 240 19.27 17.09 -18.79
C SER A 240 19.42 15.57 -18.90
N PHE A 241 20.50 15.10 -19.51
CA PHE A 241 20.83 13.66 -19.61
C PHE A 241 21.02 12.97 -18.26
N THR A 242 21.19 13.73 -17.17
CA THR A 242 21.27 13.14 -15.82
C THR A 242 19.90 12.79 -15.27
N CYS A 243 18.81 13.33 -15.81
CA CYS A 243 17.44 13.05 -15.39
C CYS A 243 17.09 11.56 -15.56
N PRO A 244 16.24 10.97 -14.69
CA PRO A 244 15.77 9.61 -14.87
C PRO A 244 15.11 9.43 -16.26
N SER A 245 15.42 8.36 -16.99
CA SER A 245 14.75 8.11 -18.26
C SER A 245 13.35 7.52 -18.04
N LEU A 246 12.38 7.92 -18.86
CA LEU A 246 11.04 7.34 -18.92
C LEU A 246 11.10 5.88 -19.35
N LYS A 247 12.02 5.52 -20.25
CA LYS A 247 12.26 4.10 -20.59
C LYS A 247 12.71 3.28 -19.39
N GLY A 248 13.58 3.83 -18.56
CA GLY A 248 14.01 3.18 -17.32
C GLY A 248 12.88 3.09 -16.29
N ALA A 249 12.04 4.12 -16.19
CA ALA A 249 10.88 4.14 -15.31
C ALA A 249 9.82 3.12 -15.74
N LEU A 250 9.46 3.10 -17.03
CA LEU A 250 8.58 2.07 -17.61
C LEU A 250 9.18 0.68 -17.39
N GLY A 251 10.49 0.52 -17.59
CA GLY A 251 11.19 -0.74 -17.33
C GLY A 251 11.10 -1.23 -15.89
N LYS A 252 10.89 -0.36 -14.89
CA LYS A 252 10.61 -0.79 -13.50
C LYS A 252 9.16 -1.25 -13.30
N LEU A 253 8.22 -0.67 -14.03
CA LEU A 253 6.81 -1.08 -14.02
C LEU A 253 6.63 -2.41 -14.78
N SER A 254 7.33 -2.55 -15.91
CA SER A 254 7.29 -3.70 -16.81
C SER A 254 8.37 -4.74 -16.55
N ALA A 255 9.17 -4.59 -15.47
CA ALA A 255 10.16 -5.57 -15.08
C ALA A 255 9.48 -6.91 -14.82
N ALA A 256 9.82 -7.92 -15.64
CA ALA A 256 9.16 -9.21 -15.63
C ALA A 256 9.11 -9.80 -14.22
N GLY A 257 7.88 -10.00 -13.71
CA GLY A 257 7.63 -10.99 -12.68
C GLY A 257 7.99 -12.37 -13.22
N GLU A 258 8.46 -13.27 -12.36
CA GLU A 258 8.63 -14.67 -12.75
C GLU A 258 7.26 -15.23 -13.14
N ARG A 259 7.13 -15.75 -14.37
CA ARG A 259 5.97 -16.58 -14.71
C ARG A 259 6.06 -17.81 -13.82
N SER A 260 5.09 -17.97 -12.94
CA SER A 260 5.03 -19.11 -12.03
C SER A 260 4.33 -20.28 -12.71
N ASP A 261 4.84 -21.50 -12.51
CA ASP A 261 4.12 -22.70 -12.90
C ASP A 261 2.83 -22.79 -12.06
N VAL A 262 1.69 -22.54 -12.69
CA VAL A 262 0.39 -22.60 -12.01
C VAL A 262 0.11 -24.05 -11.57
N ARG A 263 0.08 -24.28 -10.26
CA ARG A 263 -0.26 -25.58 -9.66
C ARG A 263 -1.60 -25.51 -8.94
N TYR A 264 -2.59 -26.14 -9.54
CA TYR A 264 -3.90 -26.36 -8.93
C TYR A 264 -3.82 -27.57 -8.00
N GLU A 265 -4.05 -27.32 -6.72
CA GLU A 265 -4.25 -28.38 -5.75
C GLU A 265 -5.70 -28.33 -5.29
N PRO A 266 -6.43 -29.46 -5.34
CA PRO A 266 -7.79 -29.50 -4.82
C PRO A 266 -7.78 -29.19 -3.33
N LEU A 267 -8.81 -28.49 -2.86
CA LEU A 267 -8.99 -28.22 -1.44
C LEU A 267 -9.06 -29.54 -0.67
N THR A 268 -8.29 -29.64 0.42
CA THR A 268 -8.41 -30.78 1.33
C THR A 268 -9.76 -30.75 2.04
N ALA A 269 -10.25 -31.92 2.50
CA ALA A 269 -11.50 -32.01 3.26
C ALA A 269 -11.49 -31.05 4.48
N ASN A 270 -10.38 -31.02 5.23
CA ASN A 270 -10.23 -30.12 6.37
C ASN A 270 -10.40 -28.64 6.00
N VAL A 271 -9.85 -28.21 4.85
CA VAL A 271 -10.01 -26.83 4.36
C VAL A 271 -11.45 -26.56 3.97
N ALA A 272 -12.11 -27.48 3.26
CA ALA A 272 -13.52 -27.35 2.87
C ALA A 272 -14.46 -27.25 4.09
N ASP A 273 -14.22 -28.05 5.12
CA ASP A 273 -14.96 -28.01 6.39
C ASP A 273 -14.74 -26.68 7.11
N ASN A 274 -13.48 -26.20 7.17
CA ASN A 274 -13.14 -24.92 7.79
C ASN A 274 -13.74 -23.72 7.05
N ILE A 275 -13.82 -23.78 5.72
CA ILE A 275 -14.53 -22.77 4.91
C ILE A 275 -16.02 -22.76 5.27
N SER A 276 -16.63 -23.94 5.41
CA SER A 276 -18.05 -24.07 5.78
C SER A 276 -18.31 -23.50 7.18
N LEU A 277 -17.45 -23.83 8.15
CA LEU A 277 -17.47 -23.25 9.50
C LEU A 277 -17.29 -21.73 9.49
N MET A 278 -16.32 -21.21 8.74
CA MET A 278 -16.04 -19.78 8.65
C MET A 278 -17.20 -19.02 8.00
N ARG A 279 -17.79 -19.58 6.94
CA ARG A 279 -18.99 -19.03 6.29
C ARG A 279 -20.16 -18.96 7.28
N ALA A 280 -20.45 -20.06 7.99
CA ALA A 280 -21.52 -20.10 8.98
C ALA A 280 -21.27 -19.12 10.14
N TYR A 281 -20.01 -19.02 10.60
CA TYR A 281 -19.59 -18.05 11.61
C TYR A 281 -19.88 -16.63 11.14
N LEU A 282 -19.40 -16.22 9.96
CA LEU A 282 -19.62 -14.86 9.45
C LEU A 282 -21.10 -14.56 9.16
N GLN A 283 -21.86 -15.53 8.63
CA GLN A 283 -23.31 -15.40 8.40
C GLN A 283 -24.12 -15.17 9.68
N SER A 284 -23.67 -15.74 10.81
CA SER A 284 -24.37 -15.51 12.08
C SER A 284 -24.32 -14.06 12.56
N PHE A 285 -23.35 -13.26 12.07
CA PHE A 285 -23.30 -11.82 12.30
C PHE A 285 -23.99 -11.02 11.20
N SER A 286 -24.12 -11.58 9.99
CA SER A 286 -24.88 -10.95 8.91
C SER A 286 -26.39 -10.91 9.17
N ALA A 287 -26.90 -11.86 9.95
CA ALA A 287 -28.29 -11.84 10.42
C ALA A 287 -28.55 -10.76 11.49
N LEU A 288 -27.50 -10.29 12.18
CA LEU A 288 -27.57 -9.20 13.16
C LEU A 288 -27.32 -7.83 12.52
N ASP A 289 -26.63 -7.80 11.38
CA ASP A 289 -26.33 -6.61 10.60
C ASP A 289 -26.35 -6.98 9.11
N ALA A 290 -27.38 -6.51 8.38
CA ALA A 290 -27.71 -6.86 6.97
C ALA A 290 -26.61 -6.51 5.94
N SER A 291 -25.39 -6.25 6.39
CA SER A 291 -24.33 -5.59 5.65
C SER A 291 -23.04 -6.43 5.50
N PHE A 292 -23.04 -7.66 6.02
CA PHE A 292 -21.92 -8.62 5.95
C PHE A 292 -21.82 -9.40 4.63
N ALA A 293 -22.75 -9.22 3.70
CA ALA A 293 -22.86 -10.09 2.53
C ALA A 293 -22.32 -9.40 1.27
N ARG A 294 -21.09 -9.75 0.87
CA ARG A 294 -20.93 -10.22 -0.51
C ARG A 294 -21.04 -11.74 -0.44
N GLU A 295 -22.13 -12.27 -0.97
CA GLU A 295 -22.26 -13.70 -1.19
C GLU A 295 -21.19 -14.13 -2.19
N ASN A 296 -20.43 -15.18 -1.85
CA ASN A 296 -19.48 -15.87 -2.73
C ASN A 296 -18.29 -15.04 -3.23
N ASN A 297 -17.60 -14.30 -2.35
CA ASN A 297 -16.25 -13.86 -2.69
C ASN A 297 -15.32 -15.07 -2.90
N PRO A 298 -14.45 -15.05 -3.92
CA PRO A 298 -13.54 -16.16 -4.16
C PRO A 298 -12.53 -16.28 -3.02
N LEU A 299 -12.08 -17.50 -2.74
CA LEU A 299 -10.99 -17.75 -1.79
C LEU A 299 -9.69 -17.14 -2.33
N ILE A 300 -8.76 -16.79 -1.46
CA ILE A 300 -7.43 -16.32 -1.87
C ILE A 300 -6.41 -17.38 -1.49
N ALA A 301 -5.67 -17.89 -2.47
CA ALA A 301 -4.63 -18.88 -2.29
C ALA A 301 -3.26 -18.27 -2.57
N LEU A 302 -2.47 -18.06 -1.51
CA LEU A 302 -1.08 -17.61 -1.61
C LEU A 302 -0.16 -18.82 -1.73
N ASP A 303 0.75 -18.80 -2.69
CA ASP A 303 1.69 -19.90 -2.93
C ASP A 303 2.66 -20.05 -1.75
N ARG A 304 2.96 -18.95 -1.06
CA ARG A 304 3.71 -18.93 0.20
C ARG A 304 3.14 -17.89 1.15
N SER A 305 2.96 -18.26 2.42
CA SER A 305 2.77 -17.30 3.51
C SER A 305 4.11 -16.99 4.19
N ASP A 306 4.32 -15.73 4.57
CA ASP A 306 5.45 -15.36 5.43
C ASP A 306 5.17 -15.73 6.91
N CYS A 307 3.92 -16.06 7.23
CA CYS A 307 3.48 -16.44 8.56
C CYS A 307 3.45 -17.95 8.80
N PHE A 308 3.01 -18.69 7.79
CA PHE A 308 2.80 -20.13 7.86
C PHE A 308 3.76 -20.85 6.92
N THR A 309 4.53 -21.80 7.45
CA THR A 309 5.51 -22.56 6.66
C THR A 309 4.90 -23.87 6.13
N GLY A 310 5.46 -24.37 5.02
CA GLY A 310 5.28 -25.76 4.60
C GLY A 310 4.12 -26.06 3.64
N ALA A 311 3.18 -25.13 3.39
CA ALA A 311 2.11 -25.33 2.41
C ALA A 311 1.54 -24.02 1.85
N LYS A 312 0.86 -24.13 0.69
CA LYS A 312 -0.01 -23.11 0.12
C LYS A 312 -1.04 -22.68 1.16
N THR A 313 -1.20 -21.38 1.33
CA THR A 313 -2.09 -20.81 2.34
C THR A 313 -3.37 -20.32 1.71
N ILE A 314 -4.51 -20.74 2.28
CA ILE A 314 -5.84 -20.45 1.77
C ILE A 314 -6.54 -19.55 2.77
N TYR A 315 -7.10 -18.47 2.24
CA TYR A 315 -7.80 -17.44 2.98
C TYR A 315 -9.25 -17.32 2.52
N TYR A 316 -10.16 -17.31 3.48
CA TYR A 316 -11.51 -16.84 3.28
C TYR A 316 -11.53 -15.32 3.47
N GLN A 317 -11.97 -14.57 2.48
CA GLN A 317 -12.05 -13.12 2.58
C GLN A 317 -13.43 -12.64 3.04
N SER A 318 -13.46 -11.55 3.81
CA SER A 318 -14.70 -10.96 4.30
C SER A 318 -14.60 -9.45 4.43
N TRP A 319 -15.78 -8.81 4.36
CA TRP A 319 -15.95 -7.37 4.45
C TRP A 319 -16.70 -7.06 5.74
N LEU A 320 -16.00 -6.51 6.73
CA LEU A 320 -16.59 -6.20 8.03
C LEU A 320 -17.00 -4.74 8.06
N LYS A 321 -18.29 -4.47 8.22
CA LYS A 321 -18.79 -3.11 8.44
C LYS A 321 -18.55 -2.66 9.88
N SER A 322 -18.09 -1.43 10.03
CA SER A 322 -18.02 -0.75 11.32
C SER A 322 -19.29 0.08 11.52
N ASP A 323 -19.85 0.06 12.73
CA ASP A 323 -21.20 0.54 13.07
C ASP A 323 -21.58 1.90 12.44
N SER A 324 -22.84 1.98 12.01
CA SER A 324 -23.63 3.18 11.66
C SER A 324 -23.22 4.05 10.46
N ARG A 325 -22.05 3.88 9.83
CA ARG A 325 -21.54 4.85 8.81
C ARG A 325 -21.16 4.31 7.44
N ASN A 326 -21.71 3.17 7.00
CA ASN A 326 -21.40 2.63 5.67
C ASN A 326 -19.92 2.26 5.41
N ASN A 327 -19.10 2.13 6.46
CA ASN A 327 -17.64 2.01 6.32
C ASN A 327 -17.16 0.59 6.67
N GLY A 328 -16.92 -0.21 5.64
CA GLY A 328 -16.34 -1.56 5.75
C GLY A 328 -14.81 -1.57 5.85
N PHE A 329 -14.24 -2.69 6.27
CA PHE A 329 -12.82 -3.01 6.08
C PHE A 329 -12.61 -4.42 5.58
N PHE A 330 -11.59 -4.58 4.75
CA PHE A 330 -11.14 -5.87 4.24
C PHE A 330 -10.50 -6.70 5.34
N THR A 331 -10.87 -7.98 5.43
CA THR A 331 -10.11 -8.92 6.24
C THR A 331 -10.05 -10.31 5.62
N ILE A 332 -9.00 -11.04 5.97
CA ILE A 332 -8.77 -12.43 5.57
C ILE A 332 -8.76 -13.33 6.79
N HIS A 333 -9.29 -14.54 6.62
CA HIS A 333 -9.34 -15.59 7.63
C HIS A 333 -8.61 -16.82 7.10
N PHE A 334 -7.56 -17.23 7.80
CA PHE A 334 -6.82 -18.46 7.50
C PHE A 334 -7.73 -19.67 7.70
N VAL A 335 -7.87 -20.52 6.67
CA VAL A 335 -8.78 -21.69 6.70
C VAL A 335 -8.08 -23.03 6.57
N ASN A 336 -6.74 -23.06 6.40
CA ASN A 336 -6.00 -24.33 6.49
C ASN A 336 -6.16 -24.97 7.87
N ASP A 337 -6.29 -24.16 8.93
CA ASP A 337 -6.67 -24.59 10.28
C ASP A 337 -7.35 -23.43 11.03
N LEU A 338 -8.09 -23.73 12.09
CA LEU A 338 -8.68 -22.73 12.97
C LEU A 338 -8.07 -22.87 14.36
N TYR A 339 -7.54 -21.77 14.90
CA TYR A 339 -6.86 -21.80 16.20
C TYR A 339 -7.71 -21.19 17.31
N PHE A 340 -7.61 -21.81 18.48
CA PHE A 340 -8.32 -21.39 19.67
C PHE A 340 -7.38 -21.31 20.86
N THR A 341 -7.52 -20.27 21.65
CA THR A 341 -6.84 -20.17 22.95
C THR A 341 -7.60 -20.99 23.99
N ASP A 342 -6.92 -21.90 24.67
CA ASP A 342 -7.46 -22.61 25.83
C ASP A 342 -7.51 -21.66 27.04
N VAL A 343 -8.72 -21.24 27.41
CA VAL A 343 -8.95 -20.24 28.47
C VAL A 343 -8.44 -20.73 29.83
N SER A 344 -8.45 -22.05 30.06
CA SER A 344 -7.97 -22.63 31.32
C SER A 344 -6.48 -22.39 31.56
N LYS A 345 -5.72 -22.22 30.47
CA LYS A 345 -4.26 -22.02 30.46
C LYS A 345 -3.85 -20.55 30.49
N LEU A 346 -4.77 -19.58 30.51
CA LEU A 346 -4.43 -18.15 30.58
C LEU A 346 -3.98 -17.70 31.97
N SER A 347 -3.31 -16.55 32.07
CA SER A 347 -2.94 -15.94 33.36
C SER A 347 -4.18 -15.57 34.17
N ASN A 348 -4.08 -15.50 35.50
CA ASN A 348 -5.24 -15.35 36.39
C ASN A 348 -6.15 -14.15 36.03
N GLU A 349 -5.60 -13.00 35.68
CA GLU A 349 -6.39 -11.79 35.35
C GLU A 349 -7.20 -11.95 34.05
N HIS A 350 -6.56 -12.37 32.96
CA HIS A 350 -7.24 -12.65 31.68
C HIS A 350 -8.21 -13.84 31.81
N LYS A 351 -7.83 -14.83 32.63
CA LYS A 351 -8.63 -16.03 32.90
C LYS A 351 -9.89 -15.71 33.70
N VAL A 352 -9.84 -14.80 34.67
CA VAL A 352 -11.04 -14.37 35.43
C VAL A 352 -12.02 -13.69 34.48
N PHE A 353 -11.56 -12.69 33.73
CA PHE A 353 -12.39 -11.98 32.76
C PHE A 353 -13.05 -12.91 31.73
N LEU A 354 -12.30 -13.88 31.18
CA LEU A 354 -12.83 -14.80 30.18
C LEU A 354 -13.62 -15.97 30.79
N ARG A 355 -13.33 -16.44 32.01
CA ARG A 355 -14.10 -17.53 32.65
C ARG A 355 -15.47 -17.08 33.14
N GLU A 356 -15.62 -15.84 33.59
CA GLU A 356 -16.93 -15.29 33.99
C GLU A 356 -17.95 -15.33 32.83
N THR A 357 -17.47 -15.43 31.58
CA THR A 357 -18.29 -15.55 30.37
C THR A 357 -18.67 -17.00 30.01
N GLY A 358 -18.08 -17.99 30.70
CA GLY A 358 -18.30 -19.42 30.45
C GLY A 358 -17.70 -19.94 29.14
N LEU A 359 -16.61 -19.35 28.65
CA LEU A 359 -15.85 -19.79 27.47
C LEU A 359 -14.70 -20.73 27.89
N ASP A 360 -14.69 -21.94 27.32
CA ASP A 360 -13.56 -22.89 27.49
C ASP A 360 -12.45 -22.63 26.46
N TYR A 361 -12.83 -22.23 25.26
CA TYR A 361 -11.96 -21.92 24.13
C TYR A 361 -12.39 -20.61 23.49
N LEU A 362 -11.43 -19.74 23.21
CA LEU A 362 -11.65 -18.48 22.50
C LEU A 362 -11.05 -18.57 21.11
N TYR A 363 -11.86 -18.35 20.06
CA TYR A 363 -11.35 -18.31 18.70
C TYR A 363 -10.31 -17.21 18.55
N GLN A 364 -9.17 -17.55 17.98
CA GLN A 364 -8.03 -16.67 17.84
C GLN A 364 -7.60 -16.66 16.36
N PRO A 365 -8.11 -15.68 15.57
CA PRO A 365 -7.77 -15.59 14.15
C PRO A 365 -6.26 -15.59 13.96
N ALA A 366 -5.77 -16.53 13.15
CA ALA A 366 -4.34 -16.68 12.84
C ALA A 366 -3.78 -15.48 12.07
N THR A 367 -4.68 -14.73 11.42
CA THR A 367 -4.40 -13.51 10.66
C THR A 367 -4.29 -12.26 11.54
N ASN A 368 -4.44 -12.38 12.87
CA ASN A 368 -4.17 -11.25 13.76
C ASN A 368 -2.69 -10.87 13.73
N LEU A 369 -2.41 -9.62 13.34
CA LEU A 369 -1.06 -9.06 13.22
C LEU A 369 -0.24 -9.12 14.53
N TYR A 370 -0.90 -9.22 15.70
CA TYR A 370 -0.23 -9.38 16.98
C TYR A 370 0.27 -10.81 17.25
N ILE A 371 -0.24 -11.82 16.54
CA ILE A 371 0.24 -13.20 16.60
C ILE A 371 1.39 -13.39 15.61
N CYS A 372 1.30 -12.72 14.46
CA CYS A 372 2.22 -12.89 13.36
C CYS A 372 2.50 -11.56 12.68
N GLN A 373 3.73 -11.06 12.79
CA GLN A 373 4.09 -9.73 12.30
C GLN A 373 4.15 -9.71 10.77
N SER A 374 4.63 -10.81 10.16
CA SER A 374 4.71 -10.92 8.70
C SER A 374 3.36 -11.13 8.01
N MET A 375 2.26 -11.28 8.76
CA MET A 375 0.90 -11.36 8.20
C MET A 375 0.52 -10.11 7.39
N GLU A 376 1.16 -8.98 7.66
CA GLU A 376 1.02 -7.75 6.87
C GLU A 376 1.38 -7.93 5.39
N SER A 377 2.35 -8.83 5.10
CA SER A 377 2.73 -9.24 3.73
C SER A 377 1.56 -9.94 3.03
N ASP A 378 0.94 -10.91 3.72
CA ASP A 378 -0.18 -11.69 3.21
C ASP A 378 -1.41 -10.81 2.99
N PHE A 379 -1.71 -9.89 3.91
CA PHE A 379 -2.75 -8.88 3.73
C PHE A 379 -2.54 -8.02 2.49
N SER A 380 -1.32 -7.50 2.30
CA SER A 380 -0.96 -6.63 1.18
C SER A 380 -1.11 -7.36 -0.17
N ARG A 381 -0.76 -8.65 -0.21
CA ARG A 381 -0.92 -9.50 -1.40
C ARG A 381 -2.38 -9.84 -1.65
N ALA A 382 -3.10 -10.27 -0.62
CA ALA A 382 -4.51 -10.65 -0.72
C ALA A 382 -5.40 -9.48 -1.17
N ILE A 383 -5.22 -8.28 -0.60
CA ILE A 383 -6.02 -7.12 -1.01
C ILE A 383 -5.70 -6.67 -2.44
N ALA A 384 -4.45 -6.85 -2.89
CA ALA A 384 -4.07 -6.57 -4.27
C ALA A 384 -4.74 -7.55 -5.24
N MET A 385 -4.74 -8.84 -4.93
CA MET A 385 -5.44 -9.86 -5.74
C MET A 385 -6.94 -9.60 -5.78
N ASP A 386 -7.57 -9.31 -4.64
CA ASP A 386 -9.00 -8.98 -4.58
C ASP A 386 -9.35 -7.71 -5.39
N THR A 387 -8.53 -6.67 -5.27
CA THR A 387 -8.74 -5.43 -6.04
C THR A 387 -8.60 -5.68 -7.54
N LEU A 388 -7.57 -6.41 -7.96
CA LEU A 388 -7.34 -6.75 -9.36
C LEU A 388 -8.47 -7.64 -9.91
N TYR A 389 -8.94 -8.61 -9.12
CA TYR A 389 -10.11 -9.42 -9.47
C TYR A 389 -11.33 -8.55 -9.79
N HIS A 390 -11.67 -7.60 -8.93
CA HIS A 390 -12.81 -6.71 -9.15
C HIS A 390 -12.61 -5.80 -10.36
N LEU A 391 -11.43 -5.19 -10.51
CA LEU A 391 -11.12 -4.35 -11.66
C LEU A 391 -11.22 -5.12 -12.98
N LEU A 392 -10.69 -6.34 -13.06
CA LEU A 392 -10.76 -7.17 -14.26
C LEU A 392 -12.19 -7.65 -14.55
N SER A 393 -12.98 -7.92 -13.50
CA SER A 393 -14.38 -8.31 -13.65
C SER A 393 -15.27 -7.16 -14.17
N GLU A 394 -14.96 -5.92 -13.78
CA GLU A 394 -15.67 -4.72 -14.24
C GLU A 394 -15.17 -4.24 -15.62
N GLY A 395 -13.87 -4.41 -15.89
CA GLY A 395 -13.20 -3.92 -17.09
C GLY A 395 -12.15 -4.90 -17.59
N SER A 396 -12.60 -5.90 -18.36
CA SER A 396 -11.74 -6.90 -18.99
C SER A 396 -10.74 -6.27 -19.96
N VAL A 397 -9.45 -6.55 -19.78
CA VAL A 397 -8.39 -6.11 -20.72
C VAL A 397 -8.45 -6.96 -21.98
N MET A 398 -8.64 -8.28 -21.82
CA MET A 398 -8.61 -9.26 -22.90
C MET A 398 -9.92 -9.38 -23.70
N ALA A 399 -10.93 -8.56 -23.41
CA ALA A 399 -12.13 -8.42 -24.24
C ALA A 399 -11.84 -7.80 -25.63
N ASP A 400 -10.66 -7.22 -25.86
CA ASP A 400 -10.26 -6.76 -27.20
C ASP A 400 -9.88 -7.93 -28.10
N ASP A 401 -10.62 -8.13 -29.20
CA ASP A 401 -10.37 -9.21 -30.16
C ASP A 401 -8.94 -9.23 -30.71
N ARG A 402 -8.27 -8.08 -30.79
CA ARG A 402 -6.88 -8.00 -31.29
C ARG A 402 -5.91 -8.51 -30.24
N LEU A 403 -6.07 -8.11 -28.97
CA LEU A 403 -5.26 -8.67 -27.88
C LEU A 403 -5.50 -10.15 -27.69
N LYS A 404 -6.75 -10.58 -27.75
CA LYS A 404 -7.10 -11.99 -27.62
C LYS A 404 -6.39 -12.86 -28.66
N LYS A 405 -6.25 -12.36 -29.90
CA LYS A 405 -5.47 -13.03 -30.96
C LYS A 405 -3.97 -12.98 -30.71
N LEU A 406 -3.48 -11.88 -30.14
CA LEU A 406 -2.05 -11.66 -29.87
C LEU A 406 -1.54 -12.49 -28.68
N ALA A 407 -2.37 -12.63 -27.65
CA ALA A 407 -2.04 -13.26 -26.37
C ALA A 407 -3.21 -14.15 -25.89
N PRO A 408 -3.52 -15.25 -26.61
CA PRO A 408 -4.66 -16.11 -26.27
C PRO A 408 -4.56 -16.71 -24.86
N ASP A 409 -3.35 -17.06 -24.41
CA ASP A 409 -3.13 -17.60 -23.05
C ASP A 409 -3.54 -16.60 -21.97
N MET A 410 -3.36 -15.29 -22.21
CA MET A 410 -3.75 -14.25 -21.26
C MET A 410 -5.26 -14.09 -21.15
N TYR A 411 -5.99 -14.30 -22.25
CA TYR A 411 -7.46 -14.33 -22.23
C TYR A 411 -7.97 -15.48 -21.35
N ASP A 412 -7.38 -16.67 -21.48
CA ASP A 412 -7.75 -17.82 -20.66
C ASP A 412 -7.41 -17.59 -19.17
N LEU A 413 -6.25 -16.98 -18.88
CA LEU A 413 -5.86 -16.57 -17.52
C LEU A 413 -6.83 -15.55 -16.92
N GLU A 414 -7.21 -14.50 -17.67
CA GLU A 414 -8.14 -13.48 -17.19
C GLU A 414 -9.53 -14.05 -16.90
N ASN A 415 -10.02 -14.97 -17.75
CA ASN A 415 -11.29 -15.66 -17.51
C ASN A 415 -11.24 -16.52 -16.25
N LYS A 416 -10.13 -17.24 -16.00
CA LYS A 416 -9.95 -18.00 -14.77
C LYS A 416 -9.97 -17.10 -13.54
N ILE A 417 -9.25 -15.98 -13.59
CA ILE A 417 -9.23 -14.99 -12.51
C ILE A 417 -10.64 -14.46 -12.23
N THR A 418 -11.39 -14.07 -13.27
CA THR A 418 -12.69 -13.39 -13.11
C THR A 418 -13.86 -14.33 -12.81
N THR A 419 -13.74 -15.62 -13.11
CA THR A 419 -14.82 -16.62 -12.90
C THR A 419 -14.52 -17.69 -11.85
N GLY A 420 -13.28 -17.76 -11.35
CA GLY A 420 -12.84 -18.80 -10.44
C GLY A 420 -13.34 -18.60 -9.01
N ASP A 421 -13.69 -19.70 -8.34
CA ASP A 421 -14.05 -19.71 -6.91
C ASP A 421 -12.83 -19.52 -5.98
N THR A 422 -11.61 -19.61 -6.53
CA THR A 422 -10.36 -19.40 -5.82
C THR A 422 -9.40 -18.62 -6.71
N LEU A 423 -8.85 -17.54 -6.16
CA LEU A 423 -7.82 -16.69 -6.75
C LEU A 423 -6.45 -17.24 -6.34
N TYR A 424 -5.71 -17.80 -7.30
CA TYR A 424 -4.35 -18.29 -7.04
C TYR A 424 -3.29 -17.21 -7.33
N GLU A 425 -2.35 -17.01 -6.40
CA GLU A 425 -1.27 -16.02 -6.54
C GLU A 425 -0.48 -16.22 -7.86
N SER A 426 -0.12 -17.46 -8.18
CA SER A 426 0.56 -17.82 -9.43
C SER A 426 -0.20 -17.44 -10.71
N GLU A 427 -1.54 -17.43 -10.70
CA GLU A 427 -2.35 -16.99 -11.86
C GLU A 427 -2.26 -15.47 -12.04
N PHE A 428 -2.35 -14.72 -10.94
CA PHE A 428 -2.17 -13.27 -10.96
C PHE A 428 -0.76 -12.89 -11.38
N ASP A 429 0.27 -13.53 -10.80
CA ASP A 429 1.66 -13.27 -11.15
C ASP A 429 1.93 -13.58 -12.64
N SER A 430 1.35 -14.68 -13.16
CA SER A 430 1.46 -15.02 -14.58
C SER A 430 0.74 -14.03 -15.49
N TYR A 431 -0.47 -13.59 -15.12
CA TYR A 431 -1.24 -12.61 -15.88
C TYR A 431 -0.57 -11.22 -15.87
N ILE A 432 -0.12 -10.75 -14.71
CA ILE A 432 0.66 -9.51 -14.56
C ILE A 432 1.97 -9.60 -15.36
N GLY A 433 2.70 -10.72 -15.28
CA GLY A 433 3.90 -10.95 -16.09
C GLY A 433 3.63 -10.92 -17.60
N GLY A 434 2.46 -11.40 -18.04
CA GLY A 434 1.99 -11.26 -19.41
C GLY A 434 1.76 -9.80 -19.83
N LEU A 435 1.09 -9.00 -18.98
CA LEU A 435 0.85 -7.57 -19.24
C LEU A 435 2.17 -6.79 -19.30
N GLN A 436 3.11 -7.11 -18.42
CA GLN A 436 4.46 -6.54 -18.44
C GLN A 436 5.23 -6.90 -19.71
N SER A 437 5.05 -8.14 -20.21
CA SER A 437 5.65 -8.59 -21.47
C SER A 437 5.11 -7.78 -22.65
N LEU A 438 3.79 -7.55 -22.71
CA LEU A 438 3.17 -6.73 -23.76
C LEU A 438 3.72 -5.30 -23.77
N LEU A 439 3.82 -4.64 -22.61
CA LEU A 439 4.41 -3.29 -22.53
C LEU A 439 5.90 -3.27 -22.90
N THR A 440 6.65 -4.31 -22.55
CA THR A 440 8.07 -4.41 -22.87
C THR A 440 8.32 -4.63 -24.37
N GLU A 441 7.49 -5.45 -25.01
CA GLU A 441 7.60 -5.79 -26.42
C GLU A 441 7.14 -4.65 -27.34
N TYR A 442 5.98 -4.06 -27.05
CA TYR A 442 5.34 -3.08 -27.94
C TYR A 442 5.60 -1.62 -27.53
N GLY A 443 6.01 -1.36 -26.29
CA GLY A 443 6.01 -0.02 -25.71
C GLY A 443 4.60 0.57 -25.59
N GLU A 444 4.48 1.79 -25.06
CA GLU A 444 3.18 2.44 -24.94
C GLU A 444 2.57 2.77 -26.31
N THR A 445 3.32 3.44 -27.19
CA THR A 445 2.80 3.86 -28.49
C THR A 445 2.39 2.67 -29.36
N GLY A 446 3.24 1.65 -29.47
CA GLY A 446 2.93 0.45 -30.27
C GLY A 446 1.72 -0.29 -29.73
N LEU A 447 1.62 -0.46 -28.40
CA LEU A 447 0.44 -1.09 -27.80
C LEU A 447 -0.81 -0.22 -27.97
N SER A 448 -0.69 1.10 -27.88
CA SER A 448 -1.82 2.03 -28.05
C SER A 448 -2.42 2.00 -29.46
N GLU A 449 -1.62 1.70 -30.49
CA GLU A 449 -2.13 1.48 -31.86
C GLU A 449 -2.99 0.21 -31.94
N ILE A 450 -2.72 -0.77 -31.08
CA ILE A 450 -3.46 -2.03 -31.00
C ILE A 450 -4.71 -1.90 -30.14
N ILE A 451 -4.70 -1.20 -29.00
CA ILE A 451 -5.84 -1.21 -28.05
C ILE A 451 -6.37 0.15 -27.64
N GLY A 452 -5.80 1.22 -28.17
CA GLY A 452 -6.08 2.59 -27.74
C GLY A 452 -5.31 2.98 -26.49
N PRO A 453 -5.02 4.29 -26.31
CA PRO A 453 -4.20 4.78 -25.21
C PRO A 453 -4.86 4.58 -23.83
N GLU A 454 -6.19 4.65 -23.74
CA GLU A 454 -6.90 4.48 -22.47
C GLU A 454 -6.71 3.07 -21.88
N LYS A 455 -6.75 2.03 -22.72
CA LYS A 455 -6.50 0.65 -22.27
C LYS A 455 -5.04 0.44 -21.85
N VAL A 456 -4.08 1.08 -22.52
CA VAL A 456 -2.66 1.03 -22.10
C VAL A 456 -2.48 1.65 -20.72
N VAL A 457 -3.04 2.84 -20.49
CA VAL A 457 -3.01 3.50 -19.17
C VAL A 457 -3.72 2.64 -18.10
N TYR A 458 -4.81 1.96 -18.47
CA TYR A 458 -5.49 1.02 -17.58
C TYR A 458 -4.61 -0.20 -17.23
N ILE A 459 -3.91 -0.79 -18.20
CA ILE A 459 -2.93 -1.86 -17.94
C ILE A 459 -1.87 -1.40 -16.93
N GLU A 460 -1.32 -0.20 -17.12
CA GLU A 460 -0.33 0.33 -16.20
C GLU A 460 -0.86 0.55 -14.78
N LYS A 461 -2.13 0.94 -14.63
CA LYS A 461 -2.80 1.00 -13.33
C LYS A 461 -2.79 -0.37 -12.66
N LEU A 462 -3.14 -1.43 -13.39
CA LEU A 462 -3.11 -2.81 -12.86
C LEU A 462 -1.69 -3.21 -12.44
N LEU A 463 -0.68 -2.92 -13.27
CA LEU A 463 0.72 -3.17 -12.94
C LEU A 463 1.20 -2.38 -11.72
N SER A 464 0.76 -1.13 -11.59
CA SER A 464 1.08 -0.28 -10.45
C SER A 464 0.49 -0.84 -9.15
N ILE A 465 -0.77 -1.31 -9.19
CA ILE A 465 -1.41 -2.00 -8.05
C ILE A 465 -0.62 -3.26 -7.68
N ALA A 466 -0.27 -4.10 -8.65
CA ALA A 466 0.48 -5.33 -8.41
C ALA A 466 1.88 -5.07 -7.82
N ARG A 467 2.55 -4.00 -8.27
CA ARG A 467 3.88 -3.59 -7.77
C ARG A 467 3.80 -2.95 -6.37
N GLN A 468 2.83 -2.10 -6.12
CA GLN A 468 2.71 -1.31 -4.88
C GLN A 468 2.04 -2.10 -3.75
N LYS A 469 1.18 -3.08 -4.07
CA LYS A 469 0.47 -3.97 -3.13
C LYS A 469 -0.26 -3.24 -1.99
N MET A 470 -0.73 -2.02 -2.25
CA MET A 470 -1.43 -1.17 -1.29
C MET A 470 -2.69 -0.49 -1.89
N PRO A 471 -3.52 -1.18 -2.70
CA PRO A 471 -4.82 -0.63 -3.03
C PRO A 471 -5.71 -0.58 -1.79
N ARG A 472 -6.70 0.31 -1.80
CA ARG A 472 -7.74 0.41 -0.74
C ARG A 472 -7.15 0.52 0.66
N PHE A 473 -6.00 1.20 0.79
CA PHE A 473 -5.28 1.33 2.05
C PHE A 473 -6.09 2.10 3.11
N ASP A 474 -7.06 2.91 2.68
CA ASP A 474 -8.05 3.56 3.52
C ASP A 474 -8.91 2.58 4.33
N GLU A 475 -9.16 1.39 3.80
CA GLU A 475 -9.92 0.33 4.46
C GLU A 475 -9.04 -0.44 5.45
N ILE A 476 -7.77 -0.68 5.09
CA ILE A 476 -6.79 -1.36 5.96
C ILE A 476 -6.59 -0.62 7.28
N ILE A 477 -6.53 0.72 7.25
CA ILE A 477 -6.35 1.54 8.47
C ILE A 477 -7.41 1.24 9.53
N ARG A 478 -8.62 0.86 9.12
CA ARG A 478 -9.71 0.56 10.05
C ARG A 478 -9.46 -0.68 10.90
N PHE A 479 -8.59 -1.59 10.46
CA PHE A 479 -8.13 -2.71 11.28
C PHE A 479 -7.42 -2.21 12.56
N ALA A 480 -6.58 -1.19 12.45
CA ALA A 480 -5.90 -0.58 13.60
C ALA A 480 -6.92 0.10 14.56
N ILE A 481 -7.94 0.75 14.00
CA ILE A 481 -9.02 1.38 14.78
C ILE A 481 -9.78 0.34 15.61
N SER A 482 -10.19 -0.76 14.99
CA SER A 482 -10.93 -1.86 15.66
C SER A 482 -10.10 -2.48 16.78
N ASN A 483 -8.80 -2.65 16.58
CA ASN A 483 -7.89 -3.17 17.61
C ASN A 483 -7.68 -2.19 18.78
N ASN A 484 -7.67 -0.87 18.51
CA ASN A 484 -7.59 0.14 19.56
C ASN A 484 -8.82 0.13 20.48
N ALA A 485 -10.01 -0.16 19.95
CA ALA A 485 -11.21 -0.31 20.77
C ALA A 485 -11.11 -1.48 21.78
N ILE A 486 -10.48 -2.59 21.40
CA ILE A 486 -10.25 -3.74 22.29
C ILE A 486 -9.32 -3.37 23.45
N ILE A 487 -8.28 -2.57 23.20
CA ILE A 487 -7.37 -2.10 24.26
C ILE A 487 -8.14 -1.31 25.30
N ALA A 488 -8.99 -0.38 24.86
CA ALA A 488 -9.82 0.42 25.76
C ALA A 488 -10.74 -0.46 26.61
N ALA A 489 -11.32 -1.50 26.01
CA ALA A 489 -12.16 -2.47 26.72
C ALA A 489 -11.40 -3.23 27.81
N PHE A 490 -10.19 -3.71 27.51
CA PHE A 490 -9.36 -4.41 28.50
C PHE A 490 -9.02 -3.52 29.70
N ILE A 491 -8.61 -2.27 29.45
CA ILE A 491 -8.25 -1.35 30.53
C ILE A 491 -9.46 -1.01 31.41
N LYS A 492 -10.63 -0.76 30.80
CA LYS A 492 -11.89 -0.52 31.55
C LYS A 492 -12.26 -1.69 32.47
N ASN A 493 -11.93 -2.92 32.08
CA ASN A 493 -12.16 -4.13 32.86
C ASN A 493 -10.99 -4.48 33.81
N GLY A 494 -10.08 -3.53 34.07
CA GLY A 494 -8.97 -3.71 35.02
C GLY A 494 -7.81 -4.57 34.50
N ILE A 495 -7.80 -4.91 33.20
CA ILE A 495 -6.70 -5.64 32.58
C ILE A 495 -5.64 -4.64 32.12
N GLY A 496 -4.54 -4.55 32.87
CA GLY A 496 -3.42 -3.68 32.53
C GLY A 496 -2.68 -4.17 31.30
N VAL A 497 -2.58 -3.34 30.26
CA VAL A 497 -1.78 -3.62 29.05
C VAL A 497 -0.61 -2.65 28.98
N PRO A 498 0.63 -3.07 29.29
CA PRO A 498 1.78 -2.17 29.25
C PRO A 498 2.03 -1.60 27.85
N VAL A 499 2.33 -0.30 27.75
CA VAL A 499 2.51 0.42 26.46
C VAL A 499 3.52 -0.26 25.55
N ARG A 500 4.61 -0.80 26.11
CA ARG A 500 5.60 -1.56 25.32
C ARG A 500 4.99 -2.71 24.51
N PHE A 501 3.98 -3.40 25.05
CA PHE A 501 3.31 -4.49 24.34
C PHE A 501 2.40 -3.93 23.26
N LEU A 502 1.78 -2.77 23.48
CA LEU A 502 0.99 -2.10 22.45
C LEU A 502 1.84 -1.70 21.25
N LEU A 503 2.98 -1.05 21.46
CA LEU A 503 3.87 -0.63 20.37
C LEU A 503 4.30 -1.83 19.50
N ILE A 504 4.67 -2.93 20.15
CA ILE A 504 5.16 -4.15 19.48
C ILE A 504 4.04 -4.93 18.78
N SER A 505 2.91 -5.14 19.45
CA SER A 505 1.89 -6.07 18.99
C SER A 505 0.75 -5.38 18.23
N ARG A 506 0.57 -4.06 18.42
CA ARG A 506 -0.54 -3.28 17.87
C ARG A 506 -0.09 -2.04 17.10
N GLY A 507 1.20 -1.76 16.99
CA GLY A 507 1.70 -0.59 16.26
C GLY A 507 1.71 -0.75 14.73
N TYR A 508 1.89 -1.98 14.24
CA TYR A 508 1.90 -2.34 12.81
C TYR A 508 2.80 -1.48 11.91
N PRO A 509 4.07 -1.22 12.30
CA PRO A 509 4.90 -0.27 11.58
C PRO A 509 5.25 -0.73 10.16
N SER A 510 5.36 -2.03 9.91
CA SER A 510 5.66 -2.55 8.57
C SER A 510 4.50 -2.28 7.58
N LEU A 511 3.24 -2.35 8.04
CA LEU A 511 2.05 -2.05 7.26
C LEU A 511 1.83 -0.55 7.13
N LEU A 512 1.84 0.18 8.26
CA LEU A 512 1.51 1.61 8.29
C LEU A 512 2.60 2.51 7.72
N LEU A 513 3.83 2.03 7.56
CA LEU A 513 4.87 2.71 6.79
C LEU A 513 4.93 2.26 5.33
N LEU A 514 4.01 1.38 4.89
CA LEU A 514 3.96 0.84 3.53
C LEU A 514 5.23 0.05 3.16
N SER A 515 5.80 -0.73 4.08
CA SER A 515 7.09 -1.40 3.84
C SER A 515 7.06 -2.44 2.71
N TYR A 516 5.88 -3.01 2.43
CA TYR A 516 5.70 -3.95 1.32
C TYR A 516 5.48 -3.27 -0.04
N ASN A 517 5.39 -1.93 -0.06
CA ASN A 517 5.25 -1.16 -1.27
C ASN A 517 6.60 -0.98 -1.98
N LYS A 518 6.76 -1.63 -3.14
CA LYS A 518 8.02 -1.63 -3.91
C LYS A 518 8.40 -0.29 -4.54
N SER A 519 7.49 0.68 -4.56
CA SER A 519 7.83 2.07 -4.92
C SER A 519 8.60 2.76 -3.79
N ALA A 520 8.17 2.54 -2.54
CA ALA A 520 8.76 3.19 -1.37
C ALA A 520 9.98 2.44 -0.82
N TYR A 521 9.91 1.11 -0.77
CA TYR A 521 10.93 0.25 -0.18
C TYR A 521 11.38 -0.84 -1.14
N GLU A 522 12.69 -0.96 -1.35
CA GLU A 522 13.25 -2.10 -2.07
C GLU A 522 13.03 -3.42 -1.29
N ASN A 523 13.28 -3.37 0.02
CA ASN A 523 13.12 -4.49 0.94
C ASN A 523 12.16 -4.11 2.08
N PRO A 524 11.15 -4.95 2.38
CA PRO A 524 10.25 -4.72 3.50
C PRO A 524 10.95 -4.72 4.86
N LEU A 525 10.33 -4.07 5.83
CA LEU A 525 10.82 -4.00 7.20
C LEU A 525 10.65 -5.39 7.84
N ARG A 526 11.77 -6.02 8.20
CA ARG A 526 11.79 -7.32 8.90
C ARG A 526 11.89 -7.10 10.40
N LEU A 527 10.76 -7.23 11.09
CA LEU A 527 10.66 -7.02 12.53
C LEU A 527 10.98 -8.29 13.34
N THR A 528 10.91 -9.44 12.70
CA THR A 528 11.09 -10.76 13.29
C THR A 528 12.30 -11.48 12.67
N ARG A 529 12.88 -12.38 13.46
CA ARG A 529 13.83 -13.41 13.02
C ARG A 529 13.08 -14.72 12.95
N GLU A 530 13.19 -15.41 11.83
CA GLU A 530 12.48 -16.66 11.55
C GLU A 530 12.78 -17.73 12.61
N MET A 531 11.73 -18.44 13.03
CA MET A 531 11.80 -19.68 13.79
C MET A 531 10.70 -20.63 13.31
N PRO A 532 10.83 -21.95 13.55
CA PRO A 532 9.75 -22.88 13.29
C PRO A 532 8.47 -22.50 14.04
N PHE A 533 7.34 -22.70 13.37
CA PHE A 533 6.01 -22.51 13.93
C PHE A 533 5.76 -23.46 15.11
N ASP A 534 5.33 -22.91 16.25
CA ASP A 534 5.06 -23.68 17.47
C ASP A 534 3.84 -23.13 18.24
N LEU A 535 2.77 -23.93 18.26
CA LEU A 535 1.49 -23.62 18.91
C LEU A 535 1.58 -23.51 20.44
N THR A 536 2.59 -24.11 21.06
CA THR A 536 2.72 -24.17 22.52
C THR A 536 3.02 -22.81 23.13
N TYR A 537 3.83 -21.97 22.45
CA TYR A 537 4.14 -20.61 22.90
C TYR A 537 2.89 -19.74 23.06
N PHE A 538 1.88 -19.96 22.22
CA PHE A 538 0.65 -19.17 22.18
C PHE A 538 -0.52 -19.84 22.90
N ARG A 539 -0.30 -21.04 23.48
CA ARG A 539 -1.34 -21.84 24.15
C ARG A 539 -2.54 -22.10 23.24
N LEU A 540 -2.25 -22.26 21.95
CA LEU A 540 -3.27 -22.46 20.92
C LEU A 540 -3.56 -23.94 20.74
N VAL A 541 -4.80 -24.20 20.38
CA VAL A 541 -5.34 -25.52 20.08
C VAL A 541 -5.85 -25.50 18.65
N SER A 542 -5.43 -26.47 17.86
CA SER A 542 -5.86 -26.67 16.48
C SER A 542 -7.27 -27.27 16.44
N ALA A 543 -8.12 -26.73 15.58
CA ALA A 543 -9.43 -27.31 15.32
C ALA A 543 -9.31 -28.65 14.63
N ASN A 544 -8.45 -28.74 13.60
CA ASN A 544 -8.26 -29.94 12.81
C ASN A 544 -7.63 -31.09 13.60
N GLN A 545 -6.68 -30.80 14.50
CA GLN A 545 -5.97 -31.83 15.26
C GLN A 545 -6.64 -32.22 16.58
N PHE A 546 -7.57 -31.42 17.10
CA PHE A 546 -8.11 -31.65 18.45
C PHE A 546 -9.60 -31.32 18.59
N LEU A 547 -10.03 -30.09 18.27
CA LEU A 547 -11.39 -29.68 18.64
C LEU A 547 -12.47 -30.40 17.84
N LYS A 548 -12.25 -30.68 16.55
CA LYS A 548 -13.23 -31.40 15.70
C LYS A 548 -13.51 -32.80 16.23
N GLU A 549 -12.46 -33.52 16.64
CA GLU A 549 -12.58 -34.84 17.26
C GLU A 549 -13.34 -34.77 18.59
N LYS A 550 -13.06 -33.75 19.41
CA LYS A 550 -13.60 -33.66 20.77
C LYS A 550 -15.04 -33.14 20.85
N TYR A 551 -15.40 -32.14 20.04
CA TYR A 551 -16.64 -31.37 20.22
C TYR A 551 -17.58 -31.36 19.02
N GLY A 552 -17.12 -31.80 17.83
CA GLY A 552 -17.87 -31.67 16.58
C GLY A 552 -17.99 -30.22 16.08
N GLU A 553 -18.37 -30.04 14.82
CA GLU A 553 -18.36 -28.74 14.13
C GLU A 553 -19.34 -27.71 14.72
N GLN A 554 -20.56 -28.13 15.03
CA GLN A 554 -21.58 -27.23 15.58
C GLN A 554 -21.12 -26.59 16.89
N ARG A 555 -20.45 -27.36 17.75
CA ARG A 555 -19.95 -26.83 19.02
C ARG A 555 -18.76 -25.88 18.84
N ILE A 556 -17.91 -26.13 17.84
CA ILE A 556 -16.83 -25.20 17.47
C ILE A 556 -17.43 -23.87 16.97
N LEU A 557 -18.45 -23.93 16.12
CA LEU A 557 -19.15 -22.75 15.65
C LEU A 557 -19.75 -21.94 16.82
N GLU A 558 -20.41 -22.60 17.77
CA GLU A 558 -20.91 -21.96 19.00
C GLU A 558 -19.81 -21.28 19.81
N MET A 559 -18.63 -21.92 19.94
CA MET A 559 -17.47 -21.33 20.63
C MET A 559 -17.01 -20.05 19.92
N MET A 560 -16.88 -20.07 18.60
CA MET A 560 -16.51 -18.89 17.80
C MET A 560 -17.54 -17.76 17.98
N GLN A 561 -18.84 -18.08 17.85
CA GLN A 561 -19.93 -17.12 17.95
C GLN A 561 -20.00 -16.44 19.33
N ARG A 562 -19.89 -17.22 20.41
CA ARG A 562 -19.92 -16.69 21.78
C ARG A 562 -18.71 -15.79 22.06
N GLY A 563 -17.53 -16.17 21.57
CA GLY A 563 -16.31 -15.37 21.72
C GLY A 563 -16.42 -14.00 21.05
N GLU A 564 -16.89 -13.96 19.80
CA GLU A 564 -17.06 -12.70 19.06
C GLU A 564 -18.16 -11.82 19.65
N LYS A 565 -19.31 -12.41 20.03
CA LYS A 565 -20.39 -11.68 20.72
C LYS A 565 -19.86 -10.99 21.97
N PHE A 566 -19.11 -11.72 22.79
CA PHE A 566 -18.46 -11.16 23.96
C PHE A 566 -17.52 -10.00 23.59
N LEU A 567 -16.61 -10.18 22.64
CA LEU A 567 -15.68 -9.12 22.24
C LEU A 567 -16.39 -7.85 21.73
N ARG A 568 -17.54 -7.98 21.07
CA ARG A 568 -18.36 -6.84 20.62
C ARG A 568 -19.03 -6.11 21.78
N GLU A 569 -19.61 -6.84 22.73
CA GLU A 569 -20.20 -6.26 23.94
C GLU A 569 -19.18 -5.44 24.75
N GLN A 570 -17.90 -5.83 24.70
CA GLN A 570 -16.83 -5.11 25.38
C GLN A 570 -16.35 -3.85 24.66
N LYS A 571 -16.56 -3.75 23.33
CA LYS A 571 -16.15 -2.59 22.51
C LYS A 571 -17.12 -1.41 22.62
N ASN A 572 -18.39 -1.69 22.87
CA ASN A 572 -19.48 -0.72 23.05
C ASN A 572 -19.52 -0.22 24.49
#